data_AF-A0A968PWK1-F1
#
_entry.id   AF-A0A968PWK1-F1
#
_cell.length_a   1.000
_cell.length_b   1.000
_cell.length_c   1.000
_cell.angle_alpha   90.00
_cell.angle_beta   90.00
_cell.angle_gamma   90.00
#
_symmetry.space_group_name_H-M   'P 1'
#
loop_
_entity.id
_entity.type
_entity.pdbx_description
1 polymer ?
#
loop_
_entity_poly.entity_id
_entity_poly.type
_entity_poly.pdbx_seq_one_letter_code
_entity_poly.pdbx_strand_id
1 'polypeptide(L)' 'MDDERIDYSDIPPLTEEFFEKATLRVPASQAQQFVQIEPDVLKCFQAQGGEYKALINSILRHYIESQGEQSAV' A
#
# COMPACT_ATOMS: atom_id res chain seq x y z
N MET A 1 34.23 21.15 -3.48
CA MET A 1 33.50 20.77 -4.71
C MET A 1 32.44 21.83 -4.84
N ASP A 2 32.56 22.69 -5.85
CA ASP A 2 31.60 23.77 -6.10
C ASP A 2 30.45 23.24 -6.96
N ASP A 3 29.22 23.45 -6.52
CA ASP A 3 28.00 23.02 -7.23
C ASP A 3 27.94 23.59 -8.65
N GLU A 4 28.58 24.74 -8.89
CA GLU A 4 28.68 25.42 -10.18
C GLU A 4 29.42 24.61 -11.26
N ARG A 5 30.17 23.56 -10.87
CA ARG A 5 30.91 22.69 -11.80
C ARG A 5 30.14 21.42 -12.18
N ILE A 6 28.93 21.23 -11.65
CA ILE A 6 28.08 20.07 -11.95
C ILE A 6 27.36 20.32 -13.28
N ASP A 7 27.53 19.40 -14.23
CA ASP A 7 26.85 19.43 -15.52
C ASP A 7 25.46 18.79 -15.41
N TYR A 8 24.42 19.54 -15.76
CA TYR A 8 23.01 19.11 -15.73
C TYR A 8 22.42 18.97 -17.14
N SER A 9 23.24 19.02 -18.20
CA SER A 9 22.76 18.93 -19.58
C SER A 9 21.96 17.65 -19.87
N ASP A 10 22.29 16.54 -19.21
CA ASP A 10 21.56 15.27 -19.32
C ASP A 10 20.27 15.20 -18.48
N ILE A 11 20.08 16.11 -17.51
CA ILE A 11 18.96 16.09 -16.57
C ILE A 11 18.39 17.51 -16.44
N PRO A 12 17.77 18.05 -17.51
CA PRO A 12 17.19 19.37 -17.47
C PRO A 12 16.06 19.45 -16.43
N PRO A 13 15.79 20.63 -15.86
CA PRO A 13 14.70 20.81 -14.92
C PRO A 13 13.35 20.52 -15.58
N LEU A 14 12.43 19.95 -14.80
CA LEU A 14 11.07 19.67 -15.25
C LEU A 14 10.31 20.98 -15.49
N THR A 15 9.57 21.05 -16.59
CA THR A 15 8.80 22.25 -16.98
C THR A 15 7.44 22.31 -16.29
N GLU A 16 6.81 23.49 -16.26
CA GLU A 16 5.45 23.64 -15.73
C GLU A 16 4.44 22.79 -16.51
N GLU A 17 4.58 22.72 -17.85
CA GLU A 17 3.77 21.86 -18.73
C GLU A 17 3.88 20.36 -18.39
N PHE A 18 5.03 19.91 -17.87
CA PHE A 18 5.19 18.53 -17.39
C PHE A 18 4.29 18.29 -16.18
N PHE A 19 4.27 19.22 -15.23
CA PHE A 19 3.44 19.11 -14.02
C PHE A 19 1.95 19.27 -14.32
N GLU A 20 1.56 20.11 -15.28
CA GLU A 20 0.16 20.25 -15.72
C GLU A 20 -0.44 18.93 -16.25
N LYS A 21 0.39 18.11 -16.90
CA LYS A 21 -0.02 16.82 -17.49
C LYS A 21 0.28 15.63 -16.58
N ALA A 22 1.00 15.85 -15.48
CA ALA A 22 1.38 14.79 -14.56
C ALA A 22 0.15 14.28 -13.79
N THR A 23 -0.03 12.96 -13.77
CA THR A 23 -1.05 12.34 -12.93
C THR A 23 -0.44 12.03 -11.56
N LEU A 24 -0.90 12.72 -10.52
CA LEU A 24 -0.51 12.41 -9.15
C LEU A 24 -1.12 11.05 -8.74
N ARG A 25 -0.27 10.05 -8.47
CA ARG A 25 -0.68 8.82 -7.79
C ARG A 25 -0.28 8.91 -6.33
N VAL A 26 -1.27 9.15 -5.48
CA VAL A 26 -1.12 8.94 -4.03
C VAL A 26 -1.30 7.45 -3.79
N PRO A 27 -0.28 6.72 -3.29
CA PRO A 27 -0.49 5.35 -2.84
C PRO A 27 -1.62 5.37 -1.81
N ALA A 28 -2.59 4.47 -1.93
CA ALA A 28 -3.60 4.33 -0.89
C ALA A 28 -2.87 4.22 0.44
N SER A 29 -3.20 5.10 1.40
CA SER A 29 -2.66 5.04 2.75
C SER A 29 -3.01 3.67 3.30
N GLN A 30 -2.08 2.72 3.18
CA GLN A 30 -2.25 1.41 3.76
C GLN A 30 -2.24 1.68 5.25
N ALA A 31 -3.42 1.67 5.87
CA ALA A 31 -3.57 1.99 7.27
C ALA A 31 -2.61 1.06 8.03
N GLN A 32 -1.55 1.62 8.61
CA GLN A 32 -0.64 0.91 9.51
C GLN A 32 -1.32 0.73 10.87
N GLN A 33 -2.53 0.20 10.86
CA GLN A 33 -3.21 -0.23 12.06
C GLN A 33 -2.78 -1.66 12.35
N PHE A 34 -2.08 -1.82 13.47
CA PHE A 34 -1.70 -3.12 13.97
C PHE A 34 -2.92 -3.77 14.63
N VAL A 35 -3.38 -4.88 14.07
CA VAL A 35 -4.39 -5.73 14.68
C VAL A 35 -3.67 -6.79 15.51
N GLN A 36 -4.08 -6.94 16.78
CA GLN A 36 -3.61 -8.05 17.60
C GLN A 36 -4.31 -9.33 17.14
N ILE A 37 -3.52 -10.36 16.83
CA ILE A 37 -3.99 -11.68 16.45
C ILE A 37 -3.45 -12.67 17.48
N GLU A 38 -4.30 -13.59 17.93
CA GLU A 38 -3.90 -14.61 18.90
C GLU A 38 -2.74 -15.48 18.35
N PRO A 39 -1.79 -15.88 19.20
CA PRO A 39 -0.56 -16.55 18.75
C PRO A 39 -0.78 -17.88 18.03
N ASP A 40 -1.79 -18.65 18.43
CA ASP A 40 -2.18 -19.93 17.83
C ASP A 40 -2.82 -19.74 16.44
N VAL A 41 -3.67 -18.72 16.31
CA VAL A 41 -4.27 -18.32 15.03
C VAL A 41 -3.18 -17.89 14.04
N LEU A 42 -2.24 -17.05 14.50
CA LEU A 42 -1.11 -16.62 13.68
C LEU A 42 -0.23 -17.80 13.22
N LYS A 43 0.04 -18.76 14.11
CA LYS A 43 0.79 -19.97 13.76
C LYS A 43 0.09 -20.81 12.69
N CYS A 44 -1.24 -20.91 12.73
CA CYS A 44 -2.01 -21.61 11.72
C CYS A 44 -1.85 -20.98 10.33
N PHE A 45 -1.87 -19.64 10.24
CA PHE A 45 -1.64 -18.93 8.98
C PHE A 45 -0.20 -19.00 8.50
N GLN A 46 0.78 -18.97 9.41
CA GLN A 46 2.20 -19.13 9.06
C GLN A 46 2.51 -20.55 8.56
N ALA A 47 1.86 -21.57 9.12
CA ALA A 47 2.06 -22.97 8.72
C ALA A 47 1.58 -23.26 7.29
N GLN A 48 0.66 -22.46 6.75
CA GLN A 48 0.18 -22.57 5.36
C GLN A 48 1.19 -22.02 4.33
N GLY A 49 2.25 -21.34 4.79
CA GLY A 49 3.30 -20.77 3.94
C GLY A 49 2.87 -19.52 3.15
N GLY A 50 3.84 -18.88 2.48
CA GLY A 50 3.61 -17.71 1.62
C GLY A 50 3.24 -16.41 2.36
N GLU A 51 2.69 -15.46 1.62
CA GLU A 51 2.25 -14.12 2.08
C GLU A 51 1.06 -14.21 3.06
N TYR A 52 1.26 -14.78 4.26
CA TYR A 52 0.22 -15.00 5.27
C TYR A 52 -0.53 -13.71 5.66
N LYS A 53 0.13 -12.55 5.56
CA LYS A 53 -0.50 -11.23 5.76
C LYS A 53 -1.56 -10.93 4.69
N ALA A 54 -1.30 -11.29 3.43
CA ALA A 54 -2.25 -11.12 2.34
C ALA A 54 -3.44 -12.07 2.49
N LEU A 55 -3.20 -13.30 2.94
CA LEU A 55 -4.26 -14.27 3.23
C LEU A 55 -5.19 -13.78 4.35
N ILE A 56 -4.62 -13.30 5.47
CA ILE A 56 -5.38 -12.70 6.56
C ILE A 56 -6.22 -11.52 6.05
N ASN A 57 -5.63 -10.64 5.24
CA ASN A 57 -6.34 -9.49 4.69
C ASN A 57 -7.52 -9.92 3.78
N SER A 58 -7.31 -10.92 2.93
CA SER A 58 -8.35 -11.45 2.04
C SER A 58 -9.54 -12.04 2.82
N ILE A 59 -9.27 -12.77 3.90
CA ILE A 59 -10.32 -13.35 4.74
C ILE A 59 -11.12 -12.24 5.44
N LEU A 60 -10.43 -11.25 6.01
CA LEU A 60 -11.09 -10.12 6.66
C LEU A 60 -11.97 -9.34 5.68
N ARG A 61 -11.49 -9.11 4.44
CA ARG A 61 -12.29 -8.47 3.39
C ARG A 61 -13.55 -9.25 3.08
N HIS A 62 -13.44 -10.57 2.85
CA HIS A 62 -14.59 -11.40 2.54
C HIS A 62 -15.61 -11.44 3.69
N TYR A 63 -15.13 -11.48 4.93
CA TYR A 63 -16.01 -11.39 6.11
C TYR A 63 -16.77 -10.05 6.15
N ILE A 64 -16.07 -8.93 5.94
CA ILE A 64 -16.71 -7.59 5.91
C ILE A 64 -17.76 -7.51 4.79
N GLU A 65 -17.46 -8.03 3.60
CA GLU A 65 -18.40 -8.06 2.47
C GLU A 65 -19.66 -8.86 2.80
N SER A 66 -19.50 -10.07 3.36
CA SER A 66 -20.62 -10.93 3.76
C SER A 66 -21.47 -10.36 4.92
N GLN A 67 -20.86 -9.55 5.79
CA GLN A 67 -21.55 -8.90 6.91
C GLN A 67 -22.23 -7.59 6.48
N GLY A 68 -21.65 -6.89 5.49
CA GLY A 68 -22.26 -5.72 4.85
C GLY A 68 -23.61 -6.03 4.20
N GLU A 69 -23.81 -7.27 3.76
CA GLU A 69 -25.10 -7.78 3.26
C GLU A 69 -26.14 -8.02 4.37
N GLN A 70 -25.74 -8.18 5.63
CA GLN A 70 -26.65 -8.44 6.76
C GLN A 70 -27.05 -7.18 7.54
N SER A 71 -26.30 -6.08 7.41
CA SER A 71 -26.61 -4.82 8.10
C SER A 71 -27.49 -3.86 7.30
N ALA A 72 -27.97 -4.28 6.13
CA ALA A 72 -28.88 -3.53 5.26
C ALA A 72 -30.27 -4.22 5.18
N VAL A 73 -30.87 -4.53 6.34
CA VAL A 73 -32.31 -4.87 6.49
C VAL A 73 -32.85 -4.19 7.73
#